data_AF-A0A2K1ITT5-F1
#
_entry.id   AF-A0A2K1ITT5-F1
#
_cell.length_a   1.000
_cell.length_b   1.000
_cell.length_c   1.000
_cell.angle_alpha   90.00
_cell.angle_beta   90.00
_cell.angle_gamma   90.00
#
_symmetry.space_group_name_H-M   'P 1'
#
loop_
_entity.id
_entity.type
_entity.pdbx_description
1 polymer ?
#
loop_
_entity_poly.entity_id
_entity_poly.type
_entity_poly.pdbx_seq_one_letter_code
_entity_poly.pdbx_strand_id
1 'polypeptide(L)'
;MYAKDSLVDIVAEHEDLATAWEALRAPYENGDPSMVLFVTNQLNQIKLSEEGLLEYLSEARELKNKLAALREPLSDYTLVQVVLNGLPRSYEYIIPTLCTISNF
;
A
#
# COMPACT_ATOMS: atom_id res chain seq x y z
N MET A 1 -8.72 -15.28 -9.55
CA MET A 1 -8.82 -15.65 -8.12
C MET A 1 -9.61 -14.55 -7.44
N TYR A 2 -10.87 -14.81 -7.09
CA TYR A 2 -11.74 -13.84 -6.42
C TYR A 2 -11.15 -13.52 -5.04
N ALA A 3 -10.86 -12.25 -4.77
CA ALA A 3 -10.67 -11.78 -3.40
C ALA A 3 -12.01 -12.01 -2.69
N LYS A 4 -12.07 -13.08 -1.89
CA LYS A 4 -13.26 -13.47 -1.15
C LYS A 4 -13.67 -12.32 -0.24
N ASP A 5 -14.95 -12.02 -0.25
CA ASP A 5 -15.66 -10.99 0.52
C ASP A 5 -15.59 -11.24 2.04
N SER A 6 -14.37 -11.22 2.59
CA SER A 6 -14.07 -11.52 4.00
C SER A 6 -14.76 -10.53 4.95
N LEU A 7 -15.09 -9.32 4.50
CA LEU A 7 -15.80 -8.33 5.31
C LEU A 7 -17.30 -8.61 5.37
N VAL A 8 -17.88 -9.10 4.27
CA VAL A 8 -19.31 -9.42 4.20
C VAL A 8 -19.61 -10.65 5.05
N ASP A 9 -18.72 -11.63 5.04
CA ASP A 9 -18.85 -12.84 5.87
C ASP A 9 -18.80 -12.47 7.37
N ILE A 10 -17.86 -11.60 7.80
CA ILE A 10 -17.73 -11.15 9.20
C ILE A 10 -18.98 -10.37 9.66
N VAL A 11 -19.53 -9.51 8.81
CA VAL A 11 -20.74 -8.73 9.14
C VAL A 11 -21.99 -9.61 9.12
N ALA A 12 -22.06 -10.61 8.24
CA ALA A 12 -23.19 -11.52 8.13
C ALA A 12 -23.25 -12.54 9.28
N GLU A 13 -22.13 -12.82 9.95
CA GLU A 13 -22.06 -13.70 11.13
C GLU A 13 -22.60 -13.07 12.42
N HIS A 14 -22.94 -11.77 12.41
CA HIS A 14 -23.39 -11.03 13.58
C HIS A 14 -24.75 -10.36 13.34
N GLU A 15 -25.78 -10.77 14.09
CA GLU A 15 -27.13 -10.21 14.00
C GLU A 15 -27.25 -8.77 14.55
N ASP A 16 -26.29 -8.36 15.39
CA ASP A 16 -26.25 -7.05 16.02
C ASP A 16 -25.11 -6.19 15.45
N LEU A 17 -25.45 -4.94 15.10
CA LEU A 17 -24.54 -3.99 14.46
C LEU A 17 -23.36 -3.62 15.37
N ALA A 18 -23.58 -3.53 16.69
CA ALA A 18 -22.50 -3.21 17.63
C ALA A 18 -21.50 -4.38 17.75
N THR A 19 -22.01 -5.61 17.78
CA THR A 19 -21.18 -6.82 17.85
C THR A 19 -20.43 -7.07 16.54
N ALA A 20 -21.08 -6.85 15.39
CA ALA A 20 -20.44 -6.87 14.07
C ALA A 20 -19.31 -5.85 13.98
N TRP A 21 -19.53 -4.65 14.53
CA TRP A 21 -18.55 -3.58 14.54
C TRP A 21 -17.37 -3.85 15.47
N GLU A 22 -17.58 -4.43 16.66
CA GLU A 22 -16.49 -4.84 17.56
C GLU A 22 -15.70 -6.02 17.00
N ALA A 23 -16.36 -6.99 16.35
CA ALA A 23 -15.70 -8.10 15.67
C ALA A 23 -14.86 -7.64 14.46
N LEU A 24 -15.32 -6.59 13.77
CA LEU A 24 -14.53 -5.90 12.77
C LEU A 24 -13.36 -5.16 13.43
N ARG A 25 -13.60 -4.45 14.53
CA ARG A 25 -12.59 -3.60 15.19
C ARG A 25 -11.44 -4.40 15.81
N ALA A 26 -11.70 -5.56 16.43
CA ALA A 26 -10.69 -6.36 17.14
C ALA A 26 -9.43 -6.73 16.32
N PRO A 27 -9.50 -7.16 15.04
CA PRO A 27 -8.32 -7.37 14.20
C PRO A 27 -7.64 -6.07 13.75
N TYR A 28 -8.37 -4.95 13.77
CA TYR A 28 -7.92 -3.62 13.36
C TYR A 28 -7.46 -2.74 14.54
N GLU A 29 -7.53 -3.22 15.79
CA GLU A 29 -7.12 -2.45 16.98
C GLU A 29 -5.60 -2.43 17.21
N ASN A 30 -4.83 -3.25 16.48
CA ASN A 30 -3.37 -3.31 16.57
C ASN A 30 -2.70 -2.57 15.41
N GLY A 31 -2.64 -1.24 15.53
CA GLY A 31 -2.11 -0.33 14.51
C GLY A 31 -3.25 0.45 13.89
N ASP A 32 -3.28 1.77 14.07
CA ASP A 32 -4.38 2.64 13.64
C ASP A 32 -4.71 2.39 12.15
N PRO A 33 -5.81 1.68 11.83
CA PRO A 33 -6.16 1.29 10.46
C PRO A 33 -6.43 2.51 9.58
N SER A 34 -6.92 3.59 10.20
CA SER A 34 -7.12 4.86 9.53
C SER A 34 -5.77 5.42 9.08
N MET A 35 -4.74 5.30 9.93
CA MET A 35 -3.38 5.70 9.62
C MET A 35 -2.74 4.77 8.57
N VAL A 36 -2.95 3.45 8.66
CA VAL A 36 -2.47 2.50 7.63
C VAL A 36 -3.06 2.82 6.27
N LEU A 37 -4.38 3.03 6.20
CA LEU A 37 -5.08 3.42 4.97
C LEU A 37 -4.60 4.77 4.45
N PHE A 38 -4.42 5.75 5.34
CA PHE A 38 -3.92 7.08 5.00
C PHE A 38 -2.50 7.04 4.42
N VAL A 39 -1.58 6.29 5.04
CA VAL A 39 -0.20 6.13 4.55
C VAL A 39 -0.16 5.32 3.26
N THR A 40 -1.00 4.29 3.12
CA THR A 40 -1.13 3.51 1.89
C THR A 40 -1.66 4.35 0.74
N ASN A 41 -2.66 5.21 0.99
CA ASN A 41 -3.19 6.12 -0.01
C ASN A 41 -2.15 7.17 -0.43
N GLN A 42 -1.39 7.72 0.51
CA GLN A 42 -0.25 8.60 0.18
C GLN A 42 0.75 7.88 -0.71
N LEU A 43 1.15 6.65 -0.34
CA LEU A 43 2.10 5.86 -1.11
C LEU A 43 1.60 5.59 -2.53
N ASN A 44 0.31 5.31 -2.73
CA ASN A 44 -0.24 5.10 -4.07
C ASN A 44 -0.41 6.39 -4.89
N GLN A 45 -0.34 7.56 -4.25
CA GLN A 45 -0.53 8.86 -4.88
C GLN A 45 0.77 9.62 -5.11
N ILE A 46 1.91 9.15 -4.57
CA ILE A 46 3.21 9.77 -4.83
C ILE A 46 3.49 9.78 -6.32
N LYS A 47 3.96 10.91 -6.81
CA LYS A 47 4.39 11.10 -8.20
C LYS A 47 5.71 11.82 -8.19
N LEU A 48 6.55 11.52 -9.18
CA LEU A 48 7.78 12.27 -9.37
C LEU A 48 7.43 13.75 -9.60
N SER A 49 7.83 14.61 -8.67
CA SER A 49 7.69 16.06 -8.75
C SER A 49 8.93 16.67 -9.43
N GLU A 50 8.94 18.00 -9.59
CA GLU A 50 10.11 18.74 -10.05
C GLU A 50 11.28 18.72 -9.05
N GLU A 51 11.05 18.26 -7.82
CA GLU A 51 12.05 18.21 -6.75
C GLU A 51 13.14 17.17 -7.02
N GLY A 52 12.87 16.20 -7.91
CA GLY A 52 13.86 15.25 -8.39
C GLY A 52 13.62 13.81 -7.94
N LEU A 53 14.40 12.89 -8.52
CA LEU A 53 14.24 11.45 -8.30
C LEU A 53 14.66 11.01 -6.90
N LEU A 54 15.65 11.68 -6.29
CA LEU A 54 16.16 11.31 -4.97
C LEU A 54 15.14 11.62 -3.87
N GLU A 55 14.52 12.80 -3.94
CA GLU A 55 13.47 13.28 -3.05
C GLU A 55 12.25 12.36 -3.15
N TYR A 56 11.85 12.01 -4.37
CA TYR A 56 10.78 11.05 -4.64
C TYR A 56 11.04 9.66 -4.01
N LEU A 57 12.24 9.10 -4.18
CA LEU A 57 12.60 7.81 -3.59
C LEU A 57 12.72 7.90 -2.06
N SER A 58 13.13 9.05 -1.52
CA SER A 58 13.16 9.30 -0.09
C SER A 58 11.76 9.31 0.51
N GLU A 59 10.81 9.99 -0.13
CA GLU A 59 9.41 10.03 0.29
C GLU A 59 8.79 8.62 0.28
N ALA A 60 9.00 7.85 -0.78
CA ALA A 60 8.54 6.46 -0.87
C ALA A 60 9.10 5.60 0.27
N ARG A 61 10.38 5.77 0.60
CA ARG A 61 11.05 5.06 1.71
C ARG A 61 10.47 5.47 3.07
N GLU A 62 10.21 6.75 3.29
CA GLU A 62 9.59 7.24 4.52
C GLU A 62 8.19 6.66 4.73
N LEU A 63 7.38 6.62 3.66
CA LEU A 63 6.04 6.02 3.70
C LEU A 63 6.11 4.51 3.99
N LYS A 64 7.07 3.78 3.39
CA LYS A 64 7.33 2.37 3.75
C LYS A 64 7.70 2.22 5.23
N ASN A 65 8.56 3.08 5.77
CA ASN A 65 8.96 3.03 7.17
C ASN A 65 7.77 3.33 8.12
N LYS A 66 6.89 4.26 7.73
CA LYS A 66 5.65 4.54 8.46
C LYS A 66 4.72 3.33 8.50
N LEU A 67 4.54 2.63 7.38
CA LEU A 67 3.77 1.38 7.32
C LEU A 67 4.40 0.28 8.20
N ALA A 68 5.73 0.13 8.17
CA ALA A 68 6.43 -0.81 9.03
C ALA A 68 6.26 -0.48 10.53
N ALA A 69 6.26 0.80 10.90
CA ALA A 69 5.99 1.25 12.28
C ALA A 69 4.53 0.95 12.71
N LEU A 70 3.60 0.92 11.76
CA LEU A 70 2.21 0.50 11.96
C LEU A 70 2.03 -1.04 11.91
N ARG A 71 3.13 -1.81 11.92
CA ARG A 71 3.14 -3.28 11.81
C ARG A 71 2.58 -3.83 10.50
N GLU A 72 2.54 -3.01 9.46
CA GLU A 72 2.14 -3.38 8.10
C GLU A 72 3.36 -3.26 7.16
N PRO A 73 4.37 -4.15 7.28
CA PRO A 73 5.59 -4.03 6.49
C PRO A 73 5.29 -4.24 5.00
N LEU A 74 5.66 -3.27 4.18
CA LEU A 74 5.58 -3.38 2.73
C LEU A 74 6.79 -4.12 2.16
N SER A 75 6.55 -5.06 1.25
CA SER A 75 7.63 -5.75 0.53
C SER A 75 8.38 -4.79 -0.41
N ASP A 76 9.68 -5.05 -0.62
CA ASP A 76 10.48 -4.26 -1.57
C ASP A 76 9.94 -4.35 -3.00
N TYR A 77 9.43 -5.52 -3.39
CA TYR A 77 8.80 -5.71 -4.69
C TYR A 77 7.57 -4.81 -4.87
N THR A 78 6.70 -4.75 -3.86
CA THR A 78 5.52 -3.88 -3.89
C THR A 78 5.92 -2.41 -3.91
N LEU A 79 6.94 -2.03 -3.12
CA LEU A 79 7.46 -0.65 -3.13
C LEU A 79 7.95 -0.26 -4.54
N VAL A 80 8.72 -1.14 -5.19
CA VAL A 80 9.21 -0.89 -6.56
C VAL A 80 8.04 -0.71 -7.53
N GLN A 81 7.01 -1.55 -7.47
CA GLN A 81 5.84 -1.40 -8.34
C GLN A 81 5.14 -0.06 -8.16
N VAL A 82 4.96 0.39 -6.91
CA VAL A 82 4.31 1.67 -6.62
C VAL A 82 5.17 2.85 -7.10
N VAL A 83 6.48 2.78 -6.86
CA VAL A 83 7.44 3.78 -7.34
C VAL A 83 7.43 3.87 -8.88
N LEU A 84 7.41 2.74 -9.58
CA LEU A 84 7.34 2.74 -11.05
C LEU A 84 6.03 3.33 -11.59
N ASN A 85 4.91 3.11 -10.89
CA ASN A 85 3.61 3.69 -11.25
C ASN A 85 3.55 5.22 -11.07
N GLY A 86 4.34 5.77 -10.15
CA GLY A 86 4.40 7.21 -9.91
C GLY A 86 5.36 7.97 -10.84
N LEU A 87 6.09 7.28 -11.70
CA LEU A 87 6.98 7.91 -12.69
C LEU A 87 6.18 8.49 -13.87
N PRO A 88 6.59 9.66 -14.41
CA PRO A 88 5.97 10.23 -15.59
C PRO A 88 6.29 9.41 -16.84
N ARG A 89 5.46 9.54 -17.88
CA ARG A 89 5.57 8.77 -19.12
C ARG A 89 6.93 8.86 -19.82
N SER A 90 7.72 9.89 -19.54
CA SER A 90 9.10 9.99 -20.01
C SER A 90 9.99 8.83 -19.55
N TYR A 91 9.62 8.13 -18.47
CA TYR A 91 10.32 6.95 -17.94
C TYR A 91 9.67 5.62 -18.36
N GLU A 92 8.57 5.62 -19.12
CA GLU A 92 7.86 4.39 -19.55
C GLU A 92 8.77 3.45 -20.35
N TYR A 93 9.80 3.95 -21.04
CA TYR A 93 10.74 3.10 -21.80
C TYR A 93 11.74 2.32 -20.93
N ILE A 94 11.94 2.72 -19.67
CA ILE A 94 12.88 2.07 -18.73
C ILE A 94 12.19 0.90 -17.99
N ILE A 95 10.87 0.98 -17.82
CA ILE A 95 10.07 -0.02 -17.08
C ILE A 95 10.15 -1.42 -17.74
N PRO A 96 9.98 -1.57 -19.07
CA PRO A 96 10.12 -2.87 -19.74
C PRO A 96 11.55 -3.41 -19.67
N THR A 97 12.56 -2.54 -19.68
CA THR A 97 13.96 -2.95 -19.68
C THR A 97 14.34 -3.59 -18.35
N LEU A 98 13.87 -3.04 -17.22
CA LEU A 98 14.10 -3.62 -15.89
C LEU A 98 13.40 -4.97 -15.70
N CYS A 99 12.16 -5.13 -16.18
CA CYS A 99 11.44 -6.41 -16.15
C CYS A 99 12.08 -7.49 -17.05
N THR A 100 12.85 -7.07 -18.07
CA THR A 100 13.56 -8.01 -18.96
C THR A 100 14.86 -8.51 -18.31
N ILE A 101 15.52 -7.67 -17.49
CA ILE A 101 16.81 -7.99 -16.86
C ILE A 101 16.64 -8.92 -15.64
N SER A 102 15.50 -8.90 -14.96
CA SER A 102 15.21 -9.78 -13.81
C SER A 102 14.86 -11.24 -14.17
N ASN A 103 14.88 -11.60 -15.46
CA ASN A 103 14.64 -12.96 -15.95
C ASN A 103 15.93 -13.73 -16.32
N PHE A 104 17.10 -13.31 -15.82
CA PHE A 104 18.38 -14.00 -15.99
C PHE A 104 18.97 -14.46 -14.66
#